data_AF-A0A7V2SL81-F1
#
_entry.id   AF-A0A7V2SL81-F1
#
_cell.length_a   1.000
_cell.length_b   1.000
_cell.length_c   1.000
_cell.angle_alpha   90.00
_cell.angle_beta   90.00
_cell.angle_gamma   90.00
#
_symmetry.space_group_name_H-M   'P 1'
#
loop_
_entity.id
_entity.type
_entity.pdbx_description
1 polymer ?
#
loop_
_entity_poly.entity_id
_entity_poly.type
_entity_poly.pdbx_seq_one_letter_code
_entity_poly.pdbx_strand_id
1 'polypeptide(L)'
;EAPKVEAIRKEHKRSLKLSYKEQRDLDLLPEKIEALEKKLDELNACLTDPECYNQRGLSTVSEELAATELEYEEASDRYLELLEKVEEMEGNQSS
;
A
#
# COMPACT_ATOMS: atom_id res chain seq x y z
N GLU A 1 -27.65 -34.77 -18.53
CA GLU A 1 -26.56 -34.30 -17.65
C GLU A 1 -26.48 -32.77 -17.71
N ALA A 2 -26.60 -32.07 -16.58
CA ALA A 2 -26.42 -30.61 -16.53
C ALA A 2 -26.03 -30.02 -15.14
N PRO A 3 -25.13 -30.62 -14.32
CA PRO A 3 -24.80 -30.01 -13.02
C PRO A 3 -23.67 -28.94 -13.06
N LYS A 4 -23.05 -28.65 -14.21
CA LYS A 4 -21.77 -27.90 -14.22
C LYS A 4 -21.91 -26.37 -14.20
N VAL A 5 -23.07 -25.81 -14.56
CA VAL A 5 -23.27 -24.34 -14.67
C VAL A 5 -23.53 -23.67 -13.31
N GLU A 6 -24.13 -24.39 -12.36
CA GLU A 6 -24.48 -23.83 -11.05
C GLU A 6 -23.31 -23.79 -10.06
N ALA A 7 -22.33 -24.69 -10.21
CA ALA A 7 -21.13 -24.71 -9.36
C ALA A 7 -20.22 -23.49 -9.60
N ILE A 8 -20.06 -23.08 -10.87
CA ILE A 8 -19.22 -21.93 -11.26
C ILE A 8 -19.76 -20.61 -10.66
N ARG A 9 -21.09 -20.43 -10.63
CA ARG A 9 -21.74 -19.23 -10.07
C ARG A 9 -21.61 -19.11 -8.55
N LYS A 10 -21.48 -20.23 -7.84
CA LYS A 10 -21.28 -20.25 -6.38
C LYS A 10 -19.84 -19.95 -5.96
N GLU A 11 -18.85 -20.30 -6.79
CA GLU A 11 -17.46 -19.87 -6.58
C GLU A 11 -17.31 -18.35 -6.78
N HIS A 12 -17.92 -17.80 -7.84
CA HIS A 12 -17.82 -16.38 -8.16
C HIS A 12 -18.42 -15.43 -7.10
N LYS A 13 -19.41 -15.89 -6.31
CA LYS A 13 -20.02 -15.10 -5.23
C LYS A 13 -19.24 -15.14 -3.91
N ARG A 14 -18.34 -16.10 -3.72
CA ARG A 14 -17.56 -16.22 -2.47
C ARG A 14 -16.24 -15.46 -2.50
N SER A 15 -15.78 -15.03 -3.68
CA SER A 15 -14.56 -14.23 -3.87
C SER A 15 -14.80 -12.72 -3.86
N LEU A 16 -15.98 -12.25 -3.44
CA LEU A 16 -16.37 -10.82 -3.40
C LEU A 16 -15.99 -10.12 -2.08
N LYS A 17 -15.06 -10.67 -1.30
CA LYS A 17 -14.59 -10.06 -0.05
C LYS A 17 -13.08 -10.01 -0.06
N LEU A 18 -12.52 -8.92 0.47
CA LEU A 18 -11.09 -8.85 0.77
C LEU A 18 -10.69 -10.09 1.59
N SER A 19 -9.54 -10.66 1.27
CA SER A 19 -8.89 -11.62 2.15
C SER A 19 -8.59 -10.96 3.49
N TYR A 20 -8.47 -11.75 4.56
CA TYR A 20 -8.06 -11.25 5.88
C TYR A 20 -6.75 -10.44 5.81
N LYS A 21 -5.80 -10.87 4.98
CA LYS A 21 -4.55 -10.15 4.75
C LYS A 21 -4.79 -8.79 4.10
N GLU A 22 -5.63 -8.75 3.07
CA GLU A 22 -5.94 -7.52 2.32
C GLU A 22 -6.71 -6.51 3.19
N GLN A 23 -7.64 -6.98 4.01
CA GLN A 23 -8.37 -6.13 4.94
C GLN A 23 -7.44 -5.50 5.99
N ARG A 24 -6.45 -6.27 6.47
CA ARG A 24 -5.43 -5.77 7.39
C ARG A 24 -4.49 -4.78 6.71
N ASP A 25 -4.07 -5.06 5.49
CA ASP A 25 -3.24 -4.14 4.71
C ASP A 25 -3.98 -2.81 4.49
N LEU A 26 -5.28 -2.85 4.15
CA LEU A 26 -6.10 -1.64 3.98
C LEU A 26 -6.20 -0.78 5.27
N ASP A 27 -6.21 -1.41 6.43
CA ASP A 27 -6.28 -0.74 7.74
C ASP A 27 -4.93 -0.13 8.16
N LEU A 28 -3.82 -0.81 7.85
CA LEU A 28 -2.48 -0.42 8.31
C LEU A 28 -1.69 0.44 7.30
N LEU A 29 -1.96 0.31 6.00
CA LEU A 29 -1.24 1.05 4.97
C LEU A 29 -1.37 2.57 5.11
N PRO A 30 -2.53 3.17 5.44
CA PRO A 30 -2.62 4.61 5.67
C PRO A 30 -1.64 5.11 6.73
N GLU A 31 -1.61 4.44 7.89
CA GLU A 31 -0.69 4.80 8.98
C GLU A 31 0.78 4.58 8.57
N LYS A 32 1.07 3.53 7.80
CA LYS A 32 2.40 3.27 7.25
C LYS A 32 2.82 4.38 6.30
N ILE A 33 1.95 4.77 5.38
CA ILE A 33 2.19 5.83 4.38
C ILE A 33 2.50 7.15 5.09
N GLU A 34 1.68 7.56 6.07
CA GLU A 34 1.93 8.78 6.86
C GLU A 34 3.28 8.75 7.60
N ALA A 35 3.67 7.59 8.13
CA ALA A 35 4.97 7.43 8.78
C ALA A 35 6.13 7.54 7.78
N LEU A 36 5.97 7.00 6.56
CA LEU A 36 6.94 7.10 5.49
C LEU A 36 7.08 8.54 5.00
N GLU A 37 5.97 9.27 4.82
CA GLU A 37 5.99 10.69 4.44
C GLU A 37 6.77 11.54 5.45
N LYS A 38 6.54 11.34 6.75
CA LYS A 38 7.31 12.02 7.80
C LYS A 38 8.80 11.69 7.73
N LYS A 39 9.13 10.41 7.53
CA LYS A 39 10.52 9.98 7.41
C LYS A 39 11.19 10.57 6.17
N LEU A 40 10.48 10.67 5.04
CA LEU A 40 10.95 11.34 3.84
C LEU A 40 11.24 12.82 4.09
N ASP A 41 10.35 13.52 4.80
CA ASP A 41 10.56 14.92 5.18
C ASP A 41 11.80 15.10 6.08
N GLU A 42 11.96 14.22 7.09
CA GLU A 42 13.13 14.22 7.98
C GLU A 42 14.44 13.95 7.22
N LEU A 43 14.45 13.00 6.29
CA LEU A 43 15.62 12.67 5.47
C LEU A 43 15.96 13.82 4.51
N ASN A 44 14.96 14.43 3.87
CA ASN A 44 15.15 15.59 3.02
C ASN A 44 15.68 16.80 3.81
N ALA A 45 15.12 17.06 4.99
CA ALA A 45 15.62 18.10 5.89
C ALA A 45 17.09 17.85 6.26
N CYS A 46 17.45 16.60 6.57
CA CYS A 46 18.83 16.22 6.85
C CYS A 46 19.78 16.44 5.65
N LEU A 47 19.33 16.21 4.41
CA LEU A 47 20.13 16.50 3.22
C LEU A 47 20.37 18.00 3.00
N THR A 48 19.45 18.85 3.46
CA THR A 48 19.60 20.31 3.41
C THR A 48 20.40 20.85 4.60
N ASP A 49 20.64 20.05 5.64
CA ASP A 49 21.35 20.43 6.85
C ASP A 49 22.79 19.88 6.87
N PRO A 50 23.82 20.74 6.73
CA PRO A 50 25.22 20.33 6.76
C PRO A 50 25.63 19.59 8.02
N GLU A 51 25.10 19.94 9.19
CA GLU A 51 25.47 19.24 10.42
C GLU A 51 24.94 17.80 10.43
N CYS A 52 23.72 17.58 9.94
CA CYS A 52 23.08 16.27 9.87
C CYS A 52 23.77 15.33 8.88
N TYR A 53 23.93 15.72 7.61
CA TYR A 53 24.54 14.82 6.63
C TYR A 53 26.05 14.62 6.87
N ASN A 54 26.76 15.57 7.50
CA ASN A 54 28.16 15.34 7.88
C ASN A 54 28.28 14.33 9.03
N GLN A 55 27.31 14.27 9.95
CA GLN A 55 27.29 13.30 11.03
C GLN A 55 26.82 11.91 10.58
N ARG A 56 25.75 11.85 9.78
CA ARG A 56 25.17 10.58 9.30
C ARG A 56 25.90 10.00 8.10
N GLY A 57 26.51 10.86 7.29
CA GLY A 57 27.07 10.52 5.97
C GLY A 57 26.07 10.80 4.86
N LEU A 58 26.46 11.65 3.90
CA LEU A 58 25.62 12.05 2.77
C LEU A 58 25.09 10.85 1.97
N SER A 59 25.97 9.90 1.63
CA SER A 59 25.58 8.67 0.91
C SER A 59 24.55 7.87 1.68
N THR A 60 24.74 7.70 2.99
CA THR A 60 23.82 6.95 3.85
C THR A 60 22.44 7.60 3.89
N VAL A 61 22.37 8.93 4.06
CA VAL A 61 21.08 9.64 4.04
C VAL A 61 20.41 9.56 2.68
N SER A 62 21.17 9.67 1.57
CA SER A 62 20.63 9.49 0.21
C SER A 62 20.10 8.08 -0.05
N GLU A 63 20.81 7.05 0.41
CA GLU A 63 20.39 5.65 0.26
C GLU A 63 19.12 5.36 1.09
N GLU A 64 19.06 5.87 2.32
CA GLU A 64 17.88 5.76 3.16
C GLU A 64 16.68 6.50 2.57
N LEU A 65 16.90 7.67 1.95
CA LEU A 65 15.86 8.42 1.27
C LEU A 65 15.28 7.60 0.12
N ALA A 66 16.13 7.14 -0.81
CA ALA A 66 15.70 6.35 -1.96
C ALA A 66 14.97 5.06 -1.55
N ALA A 67 15.43 4.38 -0.51
CA ALA A 67 14.75 3.19 0.01
C ALA A 67 13.39 3.52 0.64
N THR A 68 13.28 4.65 1.33
CA THR A 68 12.02 5.10 1.93
C THR A 68 11.03 5.57 0.86
N GLU A 69 11.51 6.22 -0.22
CA GLU A 69 10.69 6.63 -1.37
C GLU A 69 10.09 5.40 -2.06
N LEU A 70 10.92 4.38 -2.33
CA LEU A 70 10.46 3.12 -2.91
C LEU A 70 9.40 2.44 -2.03
N GLU A 71 9.64 2.36 -0.71
CA GLU A 71 8.67 1.76 0.21
C GLU A 71 7.36 2.56 0.27
N TYR A 72 7.42 3.89 0.18
CA TYR A 72 6.25 4.76 0.10
C TYR A 72 5.45 4.52 -1.18
N GLU A 73 6.12 4.43 -2.33
CA GLU A 73 5.48 4.13 -3.62
C GLU A 73 4.79 2.76 -3.57
N GLU A 74 5.50 1.72 -3.14
CA GLU A 74 4.94 0.36 -3.03
C GLU A 74 3.73 0.31 -2.06
N ALA A 75 3.80 1.01 -0.93
CA ALA A 75 2.70 1.08 0.03
C ALA A 75 1.49 1.84 -0.54
N SER A 76 1.75 2.95 -1.24
CA SER A 76 0.72 3.79 -1.85
C SER A 76 0.01 3.09 -3.00
N ASP A 77 0.76 2.46 -3.91
CA ASP A 77 0.20 1.65 -4.99
C ASP A 77 -0.64 0.51 -4.42
N ARG A 78 -0.11 -0.21 -3.42
CA ARG A 78 -0.84 -1.31 -2.78
C ARG A 78 -2.14 -0.83 -2.13
N TYR A 79 -2.12 0.34 -1.49
CA TYR A 79 -3.31 0.91 -0.88
C TYR A 79 -4.36 1.29 -1.93
N LEU A 80 -3.93 1.89 -3.04
CA LEU A 80 -4.80 2.23 -4.17
C LEU A 80 -5.44 0.99 -4.77
N GLU A 81 -4.67 -0.07 -5.06
CA GLU A 81 -5.20 -1.34 -5.58
C GLU A 81 -6.29 -1.93 -4.66
N LEU A 82 -6.09 -1.83 -3.35
CA LEU A 82 -7.05 -2.33 -2.37
C LEU A 82 -8.32 -1.48 -2.34
N LEU A 83 -8.21 -0.16 -2.46
CA LEU A 83 -9.36 0.75 -2.55
C LEU A 83 -10.17 0.50 -3.83
N GLU A 84 -9.52 0.36 -4.98
CA GLU A 84 -10.18 0.04 -6.26
C GLU A 84 -10.93 -1.29 -6.15
N LYS A 85 -10.28 -2.32 -5.57
CA LYS A 85 -10.93 -3.62 -5.35
C LYS A 85 -12.15 -3.51 -4.45
N VAL A 86 -12.11 -2.67 -3.40
CA VAL A 86 -13.27 -2.42 -2.53
C VAL A 86 -14.40 -1.76 -3.32
N GLU A 87 -14.09 -0.72 -4.10
CA GLU A 87 -15.08 -0.03 -4.94
C GLU A 87 -15.73 -0.98 -5.96
N GLU A 88 -14.95 -1.80 -6.66
CA GLU A 88 -15.46 -2.81 -7.59
C GLU A 88 -16.42 -3.80 -6.91
N MET A 89 -16.09 -4.23 -5.69
CA MET A 89 -16.95 -5.13 -4.91
C MET A 89 -18.25 -4.44 -4.47
N GLU A 90 -18.22 -3.17 -4.08
CA GLU A 90 -19.42 -2.41 -3.71
C GLU A 90 -20.30 -2.10 -4.93
N GLY A 91 -19.70 -1.73 -6.06
CA GLY A 91 -20.40 -1.49 -7.33
C GLY A 91 -21.10 -2.74 -7.87
N ASN A 92 -20.47 -3.91 -7.76
CA ASN A 92 -21.08 -5.19 -8.14
C ASN A 92 -22.17 -5.67 -7.17
N GLN A 93 -22.21 -5.18 -5.92
CA GLN A 93 -23.24 -5.53 -4.95
C GLN A 93 -24.54 -4.74 -5.15
N SER A 94 -24.48 -3.59 -5.81
CA SER A 94 -25.64 -2.73 -6.08
C SER A 94 -26.30 -2.97 -7.45
N SER A 95 -25.82 -3.97 -8.23
CA SER A 95 -26.39 -4.39 -9.52
C SER A 95 -27.11 -5.74 -9.46
#